data_AF-A0A661XJJ2-F1
#
_entry.id   AF-A0A661XJJ2-F1
#
_cell.length_a   1.000
_cell.length_b   1.000
_cell.length_c   1.000
_cell.angle_alpha   90.00
_cell.angle_beta   90.00
_cell.angle_gamma   90.00
#
_symmetry.space_group_name_H-M   'P 1'
#
loop_
_entity.id
_entity.type
_entity.pdbx_description
1 polymer ?
#
loop_
_entity_poly.entity_id
_entity_poly.type
_entity_poly.pdbx_seq_one_letter_code
_entity_poly.pdbx_strand_id
1 'polypeptide(L)'
;MFLAPVLLWAPIRTEAQSLPVFEDGMAQIVDTFANPDSWIREELWVETDFDSDGDGAMDRMHVSVTRQAQTESEGLKVAVIYGSSPYYSGVSMDEYFWDIRHEIGATPPERPHRPAFKPSIRPYISNGFTKYWVPRGFAVVHSESPGTGLSQGCPTVGAANESLAPKAVIDWLNGRAKGYTSVDGSEQVKANWCTGKVGMTGTSYNGTLPLAAATTGVEGLEA
;
A
#
# COMPACT_ATOMS: atom_id res chain seq x y z
N MET A 1 -35.92 36.24 -44.67
CA MET A 1 -34.46 35.99 -44.74
C MET A 1 -34.08 35.27 -43.46
N PHE A 2 -34.08 33.94 -43.46
CA PHE A 2 -33.76 33.13 -42.26
C PHE A 2 -32.30 32.71 -42.35
N LEU A 3 -31.48 33.16 -41.39
CA LEU A 3 -30.11 32.70 -41.18
C LEU A 3 -30.14 31.32 -40.52
N ALA A 4 -29.63 30.31 -41.23
CA ALA A 4 -29.37 29.00 -40.64
C ALA A 4 -28.07 29.06 -39.81
N PRO A 5 -28.03 28.53 -38.58
CA PRO A 5 -26.82 28.47 -37.79
C PRO A 5 -25.89 27.40 -38.35
N VAL A 6 -24.65 27.79 -38.67
CA VAL A 6 -23.56 26.89 -39.02
C VAL A 6 -23.06 26.25 -37.73
N LEU A 7 -23.36 24.96 -37.53
CA LEU A 7 -22.71 24.15 -36.50
C LEU A 7 -21.27 23.90 -36.90
N LEU A 8 -20.34 24.59 -36.24
CA LEU A 8 -18.91 24.29 -36.31
C LEU A 8 -18.65 22.99 -35.53
N TRP A 9 -18.43 21.90 -36.26
CA TRP A 9 -17.96 20.65 -35.65
C TRP A 9 -16.45 20.78 -35.39
N ALA A 10 -16.07 21.02 -34.14
CA ALA A 10 -14.68 20.92 -33.74
C ALA A 10 -14.28 19.43 -33.71
N PRO A 11 -13.16 19.03 -34.33
CA PRO A 11 -12.67 17.67 -34.20
C PRO A 11 -12.32 17.41 -32.74
N ILE A 12 -12.88 16.36 -32.16
CA ILE A 12 -12.46 15.82 -30.87
C ILE A 12 -11.02 15.37 -31.06
N ARG A 13 -10.05 16.11 -30.48
CA ARG A 13 -8.68 15.62 -30.37
C ARG A 13 -8.70 14.49 -29.35
N THR A 14 -8.65 13.25 -29.84
CA THR A 14 -8.27 12.12 -29.02
C THR A 14 -6.75 12.26 -28.82
N GLU A 15 -6.33 12.86 -27.71
CA GLU A 15 -4.92 12.69 -27.30
C GLU A 15 -4.69 11.19 -27.12
N ALA A 16 -3.57 10.70 -27.67
CA ALA A 16 -3.24 9.29 -27.57
C ALA A 16 -3.03 8.94 -26.09
N GLN A 17 -3.72 7.90 -25.61
CA GLN A 17 -3.62 7.44 -24.23
C GLN A 17 -2.17 7.09 -23.89
N SER A 18 -1.68 7.59 -22.76
CA SER A 18 -0.38 7.23 -22.22
C SER A 18 -0.42 5.79 -21.70
N LEU A 19 0.50 4.94 -22.16
CA LEU A 19 0.57 3.53 -21.77
C LEU A 19 1.96 3.16 -21.26
N PRO A 20 2.08 2.17 -20.35
CA PRO A 20 3.38 1.58 -19.99
C PRO A 20 4.11 1.04 -21.22
N VAL A 21 5.43 1.27 -21.28
CA VAL A 21 6.31 0.83 -22.38
C VAL A 21 7.29 -0.20 -21.86
N PHE A 22 7.51 -1.26 -22.65
CA PHE A 22 8.46 -2.32 -22.33
C PHE A 22 9.44 -2.53 -23.49
N GLU A 23 10.73 -2.58 -23.16
CA GLU A 23 11.82 -2.86 -24.10
C GLU A 23 12.70 -3.95 -23.50
N ASP A 24 13.02 -4.99 -24.28
CA ASP A 24 13.80 -6.15 -23.84
C ASP A 24 13.30 -6.80 -22.53
N GLY A 25 11.98 -6.80 -22.33
CA GLY A 25 11.34 -7.33 -21.13
C GLY A 25 11.38 -6.42 -19.89
N MET A 26 11.92 -5.21 -20.02
CA MET A 26 12.06 -4.24 -18.95
C MET A 26 11.08 -3.09 -19.11
N ALA A 27 10.43 -2.69 -18.01
CA ALA A 27 9.56 -1.51 -17.98
C ALA A 27 10.39 -0.22 -18.10
N GLN A 28 10.03 0.61 -19.07
CA GLN A 28 10.73 1.85 -19.40
C GLN A 28 10.07 3.05 -18.73
N ILE A 29 10.84 4.13 -18.56
CA ILE A 29 10.29 5.40 -18.11
C ILE A 29 9.46 6.00 -19.26
N VAL A 30 8.24 6.42 -18.95
CA VAL A 30 7.35 7.12 -19.86
C VAL A 30 7.27 8.57 -19.42
N ASP A 31 7.59 9.51 -20.31
CA ASP A 31 7.69 10.94 -19.99
C ASP A 31 6.41 11.51 -19.37
N THR A 32 5.25 11.08 -19.85
CA THR A 32 3.95 11.53 -19.32
C THR A 32 3.66 11.02 -17.90
N PHE A 33 4.36 9.98 -17.44
CA PHE A 33 4.29 9.46 -16.06
C PHE A 33 5.40 10.02 -15.17
N ALA A 34 6.41 10.68 -15.74
CA ALA A 34 7.64 10.99 -15.03
C ALA A 34 7.56 12.22 -14.11
N ASN A 35 6.54 13.09 -14.27
CA ASN A 35 6.40 14.30 -13.45
C ASN A 35 5.76 14.00 -12.07
N PRO A 36 6.52 14.06 -10.96
CA PRO A 36 6.00 13.75 -9.63
C PRO A 36 4.93 14.71 -9.13
N ASP A 37 4.92 15.96 -9.61
CA ASP A 37 3.93 16.96 -9.21
C ASP A 37 2.55 16.67 -9.80
N SER A 38 2.49 15.81 -10.82
CA SER A 38 1.23 15.34 -11.42
C SER A 38 0.68 14.08 -10.76
N TRP A 39 1.48 13.38 -9.94
CA TRP A 39 1.04 12.10 -9.37
C TRP A 39 -0.09 12.30 -8.39
N ILE A 40 -1.05 11.39 -8.46
CA ILE A 40 -2.12 11.29 -7.48
C ILE A 40 -1.56 10.56 -6.28
N ARG A 41 -1.75 11.15 -5.09
CA ARG A 41 -1.34 10.58 -3.81
C ARG A 41 -2.54 10.55 -2.87
N GLU A 42 -2.85 9.38 -2.35
CA GLU A 42 -4.04 9.12 -1.53
C GLU A 42 -3.64 8.35 -0.27
N GLU A 43 -4.31 8.64 0.84
CA GLU A 43 -4.26 7.85 2.08
C GLU A 43 -5.66 7.30 2.35
N LEU A 44 -5.73 6.04 2.78
CA LEU A 44 -6.98 5.36 3.09
C LEU A 44 -6.75 4.22 4.08
N TRP A 45 -7.84 3.64 4.57
CA TRP A 45 -7.83 2.53 5.53
C TRP A 45 -8.58 1.33 4.98
N VAL A 46 -7.88 0.20 4.81
CA VAL A 46 -8.47 -1.05 4.33
C VAL A 46 -8.90 -1.90 5.52
N GLU A 47 -10.19 -2.24 5.57
CA GLU A 47 -10.76 -3.12 6.60
C GLU A 47 -10.38 -4.57 6.35
N THR A 48 -9.90 -5.22 7.40
CA THR A 48 -9.49 -6.63 7.42
C THR A 48 -10.64 -7.54 7.85
N ASP A 49 -10.37 -8.84 7.93
CA ASP A 49 -11.30 -9.87 8.43
C ASP A 49 -10.92 -10.39 9.83
N PHE A 50 -10.08 -9.65 10.55
CA PHE A 50 -9.63 -10.00 11.89
C PHE A 50 -9.66 -8.80 12.85
N ASP A 51 -9.68 -9.11 14.14
CA ASP A 51 -9.60 -8.19 15.27
C ASP A 51 -8.42 -8.64 16.13
N SER A 52 -7.25 -8.01 15.97
CA SER A 52 -6.01 -8.46 16.63
C SER A 52 -5.77 -7.82 17.99
N ASP A 53 -6.50 -6.76 18.34
CA ASP A 53 -6.43 -6.13 19.67
C ASP A 53 -7.63 -6.44 20.57
N GLY A 54 -8.66 -7.09 20.04
CA GLY A 54 -9.81 -7.62 20.77
C GLY A 54 -10.83 -6.55 21.16
N ASP A 55 -10.87 -5.43 20.45
CA ASP A 55 -11.77 -4.31 20.74
C ASP A 55 -13.21 -4.51 20.22
N GLY A 56 -13.45 -5.57 19.44
CA GLY A 56 -14.73 -5.95 18.87
C GLY A 56 -15.00 -5.36 17.48
N ALA A 57 -14.07 -4.59 16.91
CA ALA A 57 -14.10 -4.11 15.54
C ALA A 57 -13.01 -4.81 14.70
N MET A 58 -13.25 -4.93 13.38
CA MET A 58 -12.20 -5.44 12.49
C MET A 58 -11.12 -4.38 12.32
N ASP A 59 -9.86 -4.80 12.36
CA ASP A 59 -8.72 -3.90 12.21
C ASP A 59 -8.72 -3.26 10.82
N ARG A 60 -8.38 -1.97 10.75
CA ARG A 60 -8.10 -1.29 9.47
C ARG A 60 -6.63 -0.96 9.28
N MET A 61 -6.10 -1.35 8.12
CA MET A 61 -4.72 -1.09 7.72
C MET A 61 -4.62 0.25 6.99
N HIS A 62 -3.72 1.11 7.46
CA HIS A 62 -3.40 2.34 6.76
C HIS A 62 -2.62 2.04 5.47
N VAL A 63 -3.09 2.62 4.37
CA VAL A 63 -2.58 2.42 3.02
C VAL A 63 -2.31 3.76 2.36
N SER A 64 -1.10 3.91 1.82
CA SER A 64 -0.69 5.05 1.00
C SER A 64 -0.56 4.62 -0.45
N VAL A 65 -1.26 5.31 -1.35
CA VAL A 65 -1.28 5.04 -2.80
C VAL A 65 -0.57 6.18 -3.52
N THR A 66 0.26 5.86 -4.50
CA THR A 66 0.78 6.83 -5.47
C THR A 66 0.65 6.27 -6.87
N ARG A 67 -0.01 7.01 -7.76
CA ARG A 67 -0.34 6.58 -9.13
C ARG A 67 -0.28 7.74 -10.12
N GLN A 68 -0.19 7.38 -11.40
CA GLN A 68 -0.13 8.31 -12.54
C GLN A 68 -1.45 9.09 -12.66
N ALA A 69 -1.39 10.38 -13.02
CA ALA A 69 -2.58 11.24 -13.22
C ALA A 69 -3.58 10.65 -14.25
N GLN A 70 -3.04 9.94 -15.24
CA GLN A 70 -3.75 9.30 -16.34
C GLN A 70 -4.74 8.23 -15.88
N THR A 71 -4.58 7.72 -14.66
CA THR A 71 -5.58 6.83 -14.06
C THR A 71 -6.93 7.52 -13.82
N GLU A 72 -6.95 8.85 -13.66
CA GLU A 72 -8.18 9.66 -13.61
C GLU A 72 -8.48 10.34 -14.95
N SER A 73 -7.48 10.95 -15.59
CA SER A 73 -7.73 11.78 -16.78
C SER A 73 -7.98 10.98 -18.06
N GLU A 74 -7.45 9.76 -18.17
CA GLU A 74 -7.52 8.93 -19.37
C GLU A 74 -8.16 7.56 -19.11
N GLY A 75 -8.58 7.28 -17.87
CA GLY A 75 -9.12 5.98 -17.47
C GLY A 75 -8.08 4.85 -17.51
N LEU A 76 -6.78 5.17 -17.47
CA LEU A 76 -5.69 4.20 -17.46
C LEU A 76 -5.84 3.24 -16.28
N LYS A 77 -5.68 1.93 -16.52
CA LYS A 77 -5.51 0.93 -15.47
C LYS A 77 -4.06 0.51 -15.37
N VAL A 78 -3.54 0.40 -14.15
CA VAL A 78 -2.14 0.01 -13.91
C VAL A 78 -2.03 -1.17 -12.96
N ALA A 79 -0.95 -1.94 -13.10
CA ALA A 79 -0.55 -2.94 -12.09
C ALA A 79 0.08 -2.22 -10.88
N VAL A 80 0.10 -2.91 -9.74
CA VAL A 80 0.59 -2.37 -8.48
C VAL A 80 1.89 -3.05 -8.06
N ILE A 81 2.86 -2.24 -7.64
CA ILE A 81 3.96 -2.69 -6.80
C ILE A 81 3.65 -2.33 -5.34
N TYR A 82 3.52 -3.36 -4.50
CA TYR A 82 3.05 -3.25 -3.12
C TYR A 82 4.18 -3.54 -2.12
N GLY A 83 4.44 -2.58 -1.22
CA GLY A 83 5.31 -2.76 -0.06
C GLY A 83 4.52 -2.72 1.24
N SER A 84 4.56 -3.80 2.03
CA SER A 84 4.05 -3.81 3.40
C SER A 84 5.22 -3.79 4.38
N SER A 85 5.09 -3.07 5.49
CA SER A 85 6.20 -2.90 6.44
C SER A 85 5.72 -2.56 7.84
N PRO A 86 6.29 -3.19 8.88
CA PRO A 86 6.09 -2.77 10.26
C PRO A 86 6.98 -1.56 10.62
N TYR A 87 7.81 -1.07 9.69
CA TYR A 87 8.84 -0.05 9.94
C TYR A 87 8.49 1.34 9.40
N TYR A 88 7.42 1.49 8.61
CA TYR A 88 7.15 2.76 7.92
C TYR A 88 6.88 3.92 8.87
N SER A 89 6.35 3.63 10.05
CA SER A 89 6.18 4.61 11.13
C SER A 89 7.39 4.75 12.05
N GLY A 90 8.55 4.22 11.68
CA GLY A 90 9.76 4.17 12.51
C GLY A 90 9.86 2.95 13.41
N VAL A 91 10.95 2.86 14.16
CA VAL A 91 11.27 1.77 15.08
C VAL A 91 11.70 2.32 16.43
N SER A 92 11.43 1.60 17.52
CA SER A 92 12.03 1.94 18.81
C SER A 92 13.53 1.67 18.78
N MET A 93 14.31 2.56 19.40
CA MET A 93 15.77 2.49 19.47
C MET A 93 16.30 2.20 20.87
N ASP A 94 15.40 1.85 21.78
CA ASP A 94 15.74 1.61 23.18
C ASP A 94 16.21 0.15 23.38
N GLU A 95 17.24 -0.05 24.19
CA GLU A 95 17.75 -1.39 24.52
C GLU A 95 16.93 -1.99 25.68
N TYR A 96 15.87 -2.71 25.33
CA TYR A 96 15.06 -3.51 26.26
C TYR A 96 15.15 -4.99 25.89
N PHE A 97 16.36 -5.49 25.59
CA PHE A 97 16.59 -6.89 25.27
C PHE A 97 16.61 -7.77 26.53
N TRP A 98 16.40 -9.07 26.36
CA TRP A 98 16.66 -10.05 27.43
C TRP A 98 18.15 -10.05 27.78
N ASP A 99 18.48 -10.13 29.07
CA ASP A 99 19.87 -10.41 29.45
C ASP A 99 20.21 -11.85 29.07
N ILE A 100 21.22 -12.02 28.22
CA ILE A 100 21.70 -13.33 27.78
C ILE A 100 22.73 -13.94 28.75
N ARG A 101 23.16 -13.19 29.78
CA ARG A 101 24.17 -13.62 30.75
C ARG A 101 23.53 -14.35 31.93
N HIS A 102 22.96 -15.52 31.66
CA HIS A 102 22.49 -16.45 32.68
C HIS A 102 22.77 -17.90 32.28
N GLU A 103 22.74 -18.81 33.25
CA GLU A 103 22.93 -20.25 32.99
C GLU A 103 21.80 -20.82 32.13
N ILE A 104 22.12 -21.81 31.31
CA ILE A 104 21.14 -22.52 30.47
C ILE A 104 20.10 -23.20 31.38
N GLY A 105 18.82 -22.95 31.12
CA GLY A 105 17.70 -23.50 31.89
C GLY A 105 17.42 -22.77 33.21
N ALA A 106 18.24 -21.79 33.60
CA ALA A 106 17.91 -20.91 34.71
C ALA A 106 16.79 -19.93 34.34
N THR A 107 16.02 -19.50 35.34
CA THR A 107 15.06 -18.40 35.17
C THR A 107 15.84 -17.12 34.84
N PRO A 108 15.56 -16.45 33.70
CA PRO A 108 16.25 -15.23 33.34
C PRO A 108 15.89 -14.09 34.30
N PRO A 109 16.76 -13.08 34.46
CA PRO A 109 16.40 -11.83 35.12
C PRO A 109 15.16 -11.18 34.46
N GLU A 110 14.45 -10.37 35.23
CA GLU A 110 13.32 -9.61 34.70
C GLU A 110 13.78 -8.71 33.54
N ARG A 111 13.05 -8.76 32.43
CA ARG A 111 13.34 -7.96 31.25
C ARG A 111 12.94 -6.49 31.52
N PRO A 112 13.79 -5.50 31.17
CA PRO A 112 13.41 -4.10 31.23
C PRO A 112 12.13 -3.83 30.46
N HIS A 113 11.23 -3.03 31.04
CA HIS A 113 10.00 -2.64 30.37
C HIS A 113 10.31 -1.73 29.18
N ARG A 114 9.72 -2.04 28.02
CA ARG A 114 9.87 -1.19 26.83
C ARG A 114 9.23 0.18 27.06
N PRO A 115 9.86 1.29 26.69
CA PRO A 115 9.18 2.58 26.73
C PRO A 115 8.04 2.62 25.69
N ALA A 116 7.09 3.53 25.91
CA ALA A 116 6.02 3.75 24.94
C ALA A 116 6.62 4.28 23.63
N PHE A 117 6.33 3.59 22.52
CA PHE A 117 6.78 4.01 21.19
C PHE A 117 5.95 5.18 20.68
N LYS A 118 6.60 6.19 20.11
CA LYS A 118 5.95 7.30 19.42
C LYS A 118 6.15 7.13 17.91
N PRO A 119 5.11 6.81 17.13
CA PRO A 119 5.25 6.60 15.70
C PRO A 119 5.57 7.91 14.97
N SER A 120 6.42 7.83 13.94
CA SER A 120 6.62 8.90 12.96
C SER A 120 5.54 8.78 11.89
N ILE A 121 4.48 9.58 12.03
CA ILE A 121 3.40 9.63 11.03
C ILE A 121 3.83 10.49 9.84
N ARG A 122 3.63 9.96 8.63
CA ARG A 122 3.95 10.66 7.39
C ARG A 122 2.87 10.38 6.35
N PRO A 123 2.36 11.42 5.65
CA PRO A 123 1.31 11.23 4.65
C PRO A 123 1.78 10.41 3.43
N TYR A 124 3.09 10.42 3.16
CA TYR A 124 3.70 9.68 2.05
C TYR A 124 4.86 8.82 2.57
N ILE A 125 4.71 7.50 2.45
CA ILE A 125 5.61 6.53 3.09
C ILE A 125 7.02 6.51 2.46
N SER A 126 7.13 6.41 1.13
CA SER A 126 8.44 6.35 0.46
C SER A 126 8.48 7.06 -0.89
N ASN A 127 9.25 8.14 -0.97
CA ASN A 127 9.48 8.87 -2.22
C ASN A 127 10.47 8.16 -3.16
N GLY A 128 11.41 7.38 -2.63
CA GLY A 128 12.37 6.65 -3.46
C GLY A 128 11.71 5.52 -4.24
N PHE A 129 10.83 4.79 -3.57
CA PHE A 129 10.12 3.66 -4.15
C PHE A 129 9.11 4.11 -5.21
N THR A 130 8.37 5.18 -4.95
CA THR A 130 7.44 5.80 -5.92
C THR A 130 8.17 6.33 -7.15
N LYS A 131 9.29 7.05 -6.97
CA LYS A 131 10.11 7.56 -8.08
C LYS A 131 10.66 6.47 -9.00
N TYR A 132 10.85 5.26 -8.49
CA TYR A 132 11.33 4.17 -9.33
C TYR A 132 10.19 3.58 -10.18
N TRP A 133 9.04 3.28 -9.59
CA TRP A 133 7.98 2.51 -10.25
C TRP A 133 6.92 3.34 -10.98
N VAL A 134 6.57 4.52 -10.48
CA VAL A 134 5.49 5.34 -11.05
C VAL A 134 5.83 5.82 -12.47
N PRO A 135 7.04 6.34 -12.76
CA PRO A 135 7.41 6.68 -14.14
C PRO A 135 7.43 5.49 -15.09
N ARG A 136 7.49 4.25 -14.56
CA ARG A 136 7.52 2.99 -15.33
C ARG A 136 6.16 2.37 -15.56
N GLY A 137 5.08 3.08 -15.22
CA GLY A 137 3.71 2.64 -15.48
C GLY A 137 3.09 1.73 -14.41
N PHE A 138 3.67 1.66 -13.21
CA PHE A 138 3.09 0.94 -12.07
C PHE A 138 2.58 1.92 -11.02
N ALA A 139 1.42 1.66 -10.42
CA ALA A 139 1.06 2.30 -9.18
C ALA A 139 1.88 1.71 -8.04
N VAL A 140 2.16 2.52 -7.02
CA VAL A 140 2.84 2.08 -5.82
C VAL A 140 1.87 2.16 -4.65
N VAL A 141 1.77 1.05 -3.94
CA VAL A 141 0.97 0.95 -2.72
C VAL A 141 1.92 0.63 -1.58
N HIS A 142 1.73 1.31 -0.46
CA HIS A 142 2.38 0.99 0.79
C HIS A 142 1.33 0.73 1.87
N SER A 143 1.58 -0.21 2.77
CA SER A 143 0.78 -0.33 3.99
C SER A 143 1.66 -0.44 5.22
N GLU A 144 1.15 0.09 6.31
CA GLU A 144 1.72 -0.12 7.65
C GLU A 144 1.11 -1.42 8.22
N SER A 145 1.95 -2.30 8.76
CA SER A 145 1.49 -3.59 9.34
C SER A 145 0.53 -3.39 10.54
N PRO A 146 -0.21 -4.43 10.98
CA PRO A 146 -1.11 -4.33 12.14
C PRO A 146 -0.43 -3.75 13.37
N GLY A 147 -1.10 -2.80 14.02
CA GLY A 147 -0.63 -2.09 15.21
C GLY A 147 0.61 -1.23 15.00
N THR A 148 0.92 -0.85 13.76
CA THR A 148 2.00 0.10 13.44
C THR A 148 1.46 1.33 12.73
N GLY A 149 2.12 2.47 12.91
CA GLY A 149 1.73 3.74 12.30
C GLY A 149 0.28 4.13 12.58
N LEU A 150 -0.50 4.32 11.52
CA LEU A 150 -1.94 4.63 11.57
C LEU A 150 -2.83 3.38 11.38
N SER A 151 -2.25 2.19 11.28
CA SER A 151 -3.00 0.92 11.25
C SER A 151 -3.47 0.55 12.65
N GLN A 152 -4.68 0.00 12.74
CA GLN A 152 -5.24 -0.55 13.97
C GLN A 152 -4.65 -1.93 14.29
N GLY A 153 -5.01 -2.47 15.47
CA GLY A 153 -4.64 -3.79 15.91
C GLY A 153 -3.33 -3.85 16.68
N CYS A 154 -2.73 -5.04 16.74
CA CYS A 154 -1.50 -5.32 17.46
C CYS A 154 -0.42 -5.98 16.59
N PRO A 155 0.86 -5.62 16.76
CA PRO A 155 1.96 -6.37 16.18
C PRO A 155 2.11 -7.72 16.89
N THR A 156 2.24 -8.81 16.15
CA THR A 156 2.23 -10.18 16.70
C THR A 156 3.48 -10.97 16.39
N VAL A 157 4.34 -10.46 15.51
CA VAL A 157 5.61 -11.06 15.11
C VAL A 157 5.41 -12.45 14.47
N GLY A 158 4.87 -12.45 13.25
CA GLY A 158 4.74 -13.64 12.42
C GLY A 158 3.46 -14.45 12.65
N ALA A 159 2.51 -13.94 13.44
CA ALA A 159 1.20 -14.58 13.55
C ALA A 159 0.32 -14.30 12.32
N ALA A 160 -0.84 -14.96 12.27
CA ALA A 160 -1.70 -14.97 11.08
C ALA A 160 -2.12 -13.57 10.60
N ASN A 161 -2.39 -12.63 11.51
CA ASN A 161 -2.78 -11.26 11.15
C ASN A 161 -1.73 -10.54 10.29
N GLU A 162 -0.44 -10.85 10.42
CA GLU A 162 0.61 -10.26 9.57
C GLU A 162 0.61 -10.81 8.13
N SER A 163 0.05 -12.00 7.90
CA SER A 163 -0.21 -12.53 6.56
C SER A 163 -1.54 -12.05 5.98
N LEU A 164 -2.56 -11.87 6.84
CA LEU A 164 -3.91 -11.48 6.44
C LEU A 164 -4.02 -9.98 6.15
N ALA A 165 -3.22 -9.13 6.82
CA ALA A 165 -3.18 -7.70 6.57
C ALA A 165 -2.83 -7.35 5.10
N PRO A 166 -1.70 -7.81 4.53
CA PRO A 166 -1.40 -7.56 3.12
C PRO A 166 -2.40 -8.23 2.17
N LYS A 167 -2.95 -9.40 2.53
CA LYS A 167 -4.06 -10.03 1.78
C LYS A 167 -5.27 -9.09 1.69
N ALA A 168 -5.69 -8.46 2.78
CA ALA A 168 -6.83 -7.54 2.79
C ALA A 168 -6.61 -6.35 1.85
N VAL A 169 -5.39 -5.80 1.81
CA VAL A 169 -5.03 -4.72 0.87
C VAL A 169 -5.09 -5.19 -0.59
N ILE A 170 -4.62 -6.42 -0.87
CA ILE A 170 -4.72 -7.02 -2.22
C ILE A 170 -6.18 -7.28 -2.60
N ASP A 171 -7.00 -7.74 -1.66
CA ASP A 171 -8.44 -7.91 -1.85
C ASP A 171 -9.12 -6.57 -2.13
N TRP A 172 -8.75 -5.49 -1.44
CA TRP A 172 -9.26 -4.15 -1.74
C TRP A 172 -8.86 -3.67 -3.13
N LEU A 173 -7.60 -3.87 -3.53
CA LEU A 173 -7.10 -3.60 -4.87
C LEU A 173 -7.84 -4.37 -5.98
N ASN A 174 -8.48 -5.48 -5.61
CA ASN A 174 -9.29 -6.34 -6.47
C ASN A 174 -10.81 -6.21 -6.21
N GLY A 175 -11.25 -5.24 -5.41
CA GLY A 175 -12.67 -4.99 -5.15
C GLY A 175 -13.37 -6.02 -4.26
N ARG A 176 -12.63 -6.84 -3.51
CA ARG A 176 -13.12 -7.88 -2.58
C ARG A 176 -13.05 -7.47 -1.10
N ALA A 177 -12.37 -6.38 -0.77
CA ALA A 177 -12.37 -5.77 0.56
C ALA A 177 -12.75 -4.29 0.51
N LYS A 178 -13.15 -3.73 1.65
CA LYS A 178 -13.56 -2.32 1.75
C LYS A 178 -12.36 -1.45 2.14
N GLY A 179 -12.25 -0.30 1.48
CA GLY A 179 -11.36 0.78 1.88
C GLY A 179 -12.17 2.00 2.29
N TYR A 180 -11.66 2.80 3.21
CA TYR A 180 -12.33 3.97 3.78
C TYR A 180 -11.43 5.20 3.80
N THR A 181 -12.02 6.40 3.74
CA THR A 181 -11.28 7.68 3.80
C THR A 181 -10.75 8.02 5.19
N SER A 182 -11.25 7.35 6.25
CA SER A 182 -10.74 7.47 7.62
C SER A 182 -10.76 6.14 8.36
N VAL A 183 -10.01 6.08 9.47
CA VAL A 183 -9.88 4.90 10.32
C VAL A 183 -11.20 4.43 10.94
N ASP A 184 -12.13 5.34 11.23
CA ASP A 184 -13.41 5.08 11.92
C ASP A 184 -14.65 5.46 11.09
N GLY A 185 -14.43 6.04 9.91
CA GLY A 185 -15.48 6.54 9.03
C GLY A 185 -16.16 5.46 8.20
N SER A 186 -17.17 5.89 7.45
CA SER A 186 -18.00 5.03 6.60
C SER A 186 -17.91 5.36 5.10
N GLU A 187 -17.24 6.46 4.73
CA GLU A 187 -17.04 6.83 3.33
C GLU A 187 -16.02 5.89 2.69
N GLN A 188 -16.43 5.20 1.63
CA GLN A 188 -15.62 4.18 0.98
C GLN A 188 -14.79 4.70 -0.19
N VAL A 189 -13.58 4.16 -0.33
CA VAL A 189 -12.69 4.36 -1.47
C VAL A 189 -12.53 3.05 -2.22
N LYS A 190 -12.60 3.09 -3.55
CA LYS A 190 -12.45 1.91 -4.42
C LYS A 190 -11.23 2.05 -5.32
N ALA A 191 -10.47 0.97 -5.46
CA ALA A 191 -9.31 0.89 -6.35
C ALA A 191 -9.71 0.68 -7.83
N ASN A 192 -10.64 1.49 -8.35
CA ASN A 192 -11.14 1.31 -9.72
C ASN A 192 -10.04 1.47 -10.77
N TRP A 193 -8.94 2.17 -10.46
CA TRP A 193 -7.78 2.37 -11.32
C TRP A 193 -6.83 1.15 -11.40
N CYS A 194 -6.99 0.16 -10.53
CA CYS A 194 -6.12 -1.02 -10.49
C CYS A 194 -6.54 -2.02 -11.58
N THR A 195 -5.55 -2.71 -12.16
CA THR A 195 -5.79 -3.86 -13.05
C THR A 195 -6.19 -5.14 -12.31
N GLY A 196 -6.03 -5.16 -10.99
CA GLY A 196 -6.12 -6.35 -10.13
C GLY A 196 -4.79 -7.11 -9.97
N LYS A 197 -3.78 -6.81 -10.79
CA LYS A 197 -2.45 -7.44 -10.72
C LYS A 197 -1.54 -6.70 -9.74
N VAL A 198 -1.06 -7.43 -8.74
CA VAL A 198 -0.22 -6.92 -7.67
C VAL A 198 1.06 -7.75 -7.59
N GLY A 199 2.21 -7.09 -7.57
CA GLY A 199 3.49 -7.68 -7.17
C GLY A 199 3.92 -7.12 -5.83
N MET A 200 4.41 -7.96 -4.92
CA MET A 200 4.94 -7.54 -3.63
C MET A 200 6.47 -7.56 -3.61
N THR A 201 7.09 -6.65 -2.84
CA THR A 201 8.56 -6.64 -2.71
C THR A 201 9.03 -6.04 -1.40
N GLY A 202 10.26 -6.38 -1.03
CA GLY A 202 10.95 -5.87 0.14
C GLY A 202 12.16 -6.70 0.53
N THR A 203 12.83 -6.30 1.60
CA THR A 203 13.97 -7.01 2.20
C THR A 203 13.80 -7.04 3.72
N SER A 204 14.36 -8.04 4.39
CA SER A 204 14.12 -8.29 5.83
C SER A 204 12.62 -8.57 6.07
N TYR A 205 12.01 -8.02 7.10
CA TYR A 205 10.58 -8.21 7.37
C TYR A 205 9.69 -7.79 6.20
N ASN A 206 10.07 -6.75 5.46
CA ASN A 206 9.36 -6.34 4.25
C ASN A 206 9.46 -7.39 3.13
N GLY A 207 10.43 -8.31 3.20
CA GLY A 207 10.53 -9.50 2.33
C GLY A 207 9.85 -10.74 2.94
N THR A 208 9.73 -10.81 4.27
CA THR A 208 8.93 -11.83 4.97
C THR A 208 7.43 -11.69 4.66
N LEU A 209 6.91 -10.46 4.65
CA LEU A 209 5.49 -10.20 4.43
C LEU A 209 4.97 -10.63 3.04
N PRO A 210 5.69 -10.41 1.92
CA PRO A 210 5.36 -11.00 0.62
C PRO A 210 5.24 -12.52 0.67
N LEU A 211 6.19 -13.21 1.30
CA LEU A 211 6.13 -14.67 1.46
C LEU A 211 4.89 -15.07 2.27
N ALA A 212 4.64 -14.40 3.40
CA ALA A 212 3.47 -14.65 4.23
C ALA A 212 2.16 -14.44 3.45
N ALA A 213 2.03 -13.32 2.73
CA ALA A 213 0.88 -13.03 1.88
C ALA A 213 0.68 -14.09 0.79
N ALA A 214 1.76 -14.54 0.14
CA ALA A 214 1.70 -15.58 -0.89
C ALA A 214 1.12 -16.91 -0.37
N THR A 215 1.43 -17.28 0.88
CA THR A 215 0.88 -18.53 1.48
C THR A 215 -0.64 -18.48 1.69
N THR A 216 -1.26 -17.30 1.67
CA THR A 216 -2.72 -17.18 1.77
C THR A 216 -3.43 -17.59 0.47
N GLY A 217 -2.73 -17.67 -0.66
CA GLY A 217 -3.32 -17.94 -1.96
C GLY A 217 -4.22 -16.82 -2.48
N VAL A 218 -4.05 -15.58 -1.99
CA VAL A 218 -4.88 -14.43 -2.39
C VAL A 218 -4.84 -14.19 -3.90
N GLU A 219 -6.02 -14.10 -4.51
CA GLU A 219 -6.15 -13.83 -5.94
C GLU A 219 -5.64 -12.42 -6.29
N GLY A 220 -4.89 -12.30 -7.39
CA GLY A 220 -4.33 -11.03 -7.85
C GLY A 220 -2.92 -10.72 -7.31
N LEU A 221 -2.39 -11.51 -6.38
CA LEU A 221 -0.96 -11.52 -6.06
C LEU A 221 -0.22 -12.38 -7.10
N GLU A 222 0.52 -11.74 -7.98
CA GLU A 222 1.13 -12.36 -9.16
C GLU A 222 2.64 -12.62 -8.99
N ALA A 223 3.30 -11.89 -8.09
CA ALA A 223 4.74 -11.96 -7.84
C ALA A 223 5.11 -11.48 -6.43
#